data_AF-A0A8T1N519-F1
#
_entry.id   AF-A0A8T1N519-F1
#
_cell.length_a   1.000
_cell.length_b   1.000
_cell.length_c   1.000
_cell.angle_alpha   90.00
_cell.angle_beta   90.00
_cell.angle_gamma   90.00
#
_symmetry.space_group_name_H-M   'P 1'
#
loop_
_entity.id
_entity.type
_entity.pdbx_description
1 polymer ?
#
loop_
_entity_poly.entity_id
_entity_poly.type
_entity_poly.pdbx_seq_one_letter_code
_entity_poly.pdbx_strand_id
1 'polypeptide(L)'
;MEESATMKIEDALDQSRKLNFRPLVHTIYRVPYLLRKVNEEAYTPQLISIGPFHYRSPKLQSMENFKLRFLEDFMKRIDKTSKELVSIVKDLEKSVRECYEETIEIESDDFMKMILLDACFIIEYFLRDGNLIELKEWQTSRMKLDLISLENRLPLFIIKKLYELLPLKSTSIYPTSFLELTFNYYRLVNDQRKRPDYPDSEEIRHFLDLMRYFCLPNRQSLPKRCFNIVTEMYSATQLAEAGLKFKPISSGSLIDLKFNEGVLEIQTWEQCHYQDEAYVTDYFVMLDFLINTVKDVDLLVDEKIIVKGQGTNIRPTLPNNLCTGISYGDVSDDYSDICRQLVDFRKKRWYVILKSSLRKDYFRTPWMGAATIGAIILLILTLIQTVCAVISIFK
;
A
#
# COMPACT_ATOMS: atom_id res chain seq x y z
N MET A 1 13.22 -15.39 46.03
CA MET A 1 12.29 -14.80 45.03
C MET A 1 13.04 -13.87 44.09
N GLU A 2 13.92 -13.00 44.60
CA GLU A 2 14.86 -12.22 43.79
C GLU A 2 15.81 -13.08 42.95
N GLU A 3 16.46 -14.12 43.51
CA GLU A 3 17.33 -15.02 42.72
C GLU A 3 16.62 -15.68 41.53
N SER A 4 15.34 -16.05 41.68
CA SER A 4 14.54 -16.64 40.60
C SER A 4 14.19 -15.61 39.51
N ALA A 5 14.04 -14.34 39.88
CA ALA A 5 13.86 -13.26 38.92
C ALA A 5 15.17 -12.93 38.20
N THR A 6 16.30 -12.89 38.92
CA THR A 6 17.63 -12.66 38.35
C THR A 6 18.00 -13.74 37.34
N MET A 7 17.79 -15.02 37.66
CA MET A 7 18.08 -16.13 36.76
C MET A 7 17.23 -16.07 35.47
N LYS A 8 15.95 -15.68 35.56
CA LYS A 8 15.10 -15.45 34.39
C LYS A 8 15.56 -14.28 33.53
N ILE A 9 16.09 -13.22 34.15
CA ILE A 9 16.66 -12.07 33.44
C ILE A 9 17.96 -12.46 32.75
N GLU A 10 18.82 -13.23 33.41
CA GLU A 10 20.07 -13.73 32.81
C GLU A 10 19.79 -14.66 31.63
N ASP A 11 18.80 -15.56 31.74
CA ASP A 11 18.35 -16.40 30.61
C ASP A 11 17.82 -15.55 29.44
N ALA A 12 17.04 -14.50 29.72
CA ALA A 12 16.54 -13.59 28.69
C ALA A 12 17.67 -12.78 28.01
N LEU A 13 18.67 -12.34 28.78
CA LEU A 13 19.84 -11.65 28.26
C LEU A 13 20.73 -12.56 27.41
N ASP A 14 20.89 -13.82 27.80
CA ASP A 14 21.62 -14.81 27.00
C ASP A 14 20.88 -15.22 25.73
N GLN A 15 19.54 -15.29 25.77
CA GLN A 15 18.72 -15.39 24.55
C GLN A 15 18.90 -14.17 23.66
N SER A 16 18.89 -12.95 24.22
CA SER A 16 19.12 -11.72 23.46
C SER A 16 20.51 -11.64 22.84
N ARG A 17 21.54 -12.19 23.49
CA ARG A 17 22.92 -12.26 22.92
C ARG A 17 23.05 -13.31 21.82
N LYS A 18 22.22 -14.37 21.87
CA LYS A 18 22.12 -15.40 20.82
C LYS A 18 21.27 -14.95 19.62
N LEU A 19 20.44 -13.93 19.79
CA LEU A 19 19.81 -13.20 18.68
C LEU A 19 20.92 -12.45 17.92
N ASN A 20 21.57 -13.14 17.00
CA ASN A 20 22.35 -12.50 15.96
C ASN A 20 21.40 -11.58 15.19
N PHE A 21 21.51 -10.27 15.40
CA PHE A 21 20.96 -9.27 14.49
C PHE A 21 21.68 -9.40 13.14
N ARG A 22 21.31 -10.43 12.38
CA ARG A 22 21.60 -10.52 10.96
C ARG A 22 20.83 -9.36 10.30
N PRO A 23 21.41 -8.70 9.28
CA PRO A 23 20.63 -7.78 8.46
C PRO A 23 19.40 -8.54 7.95
N LEU A 24 18.21 -8.03 8.26
CA LEU A 24 16.92 -8.68 8.03
C LEU A 24 16.78 -9.02 6.53
N VAL A 25 16.79 -10.32 6.19
CA VAL A 25 16.51 -10.84 4.84
C VAL A 25 15.06 -11.34 4.74
N HIS A 26 14.19 -10.88 5.64
CA HIS A 26 12.78 -11.23 5.60
C HIS A 26 12.07 -10.48 4.48
N THR A 27 11.13 -11.15 3.84
CA THR A 27 10.38 -10.63 2.69
C THR A 27 8.88 -10.78 2.90
N ILE A 28 8.47 -11.59 3.88
CA ILE A 28 7.09 -11.84 4.23
C ILE A 28 6.88 -11.46 5.70
N TYR A 29 5.92 -10.57 5.92
CA TYR A 29 5.64 -9.95 7.20
C TYR A 29 4.19 -10.23 7.58
N ARG A 30 3.93 -10.38 8.88
CA ARG A 30 2.57 -10.29 9.41
C ARG A 30 2.20 -8.82 9.54
N VAL A 31 0.94 -8.48 9.34
CA VAL A 31 0.52 -7.09 9.41
C VAL A 31 0.61 -6.62 10.86
N PRO A 32 1.26 -5.47 11.13
CA PRO A 32 1.36 -4.93 12.47
C PRO A 32 -0.01 -4.82 13.16
N TYR A 33 -0.06 -5.15 14.45
CA TYR A 33 -1.31 -5.23 15.22
C TYR A 33 -2.20 -3.98 15.07
N LEU A 34 -1.60 -2.79 15.09
CA LEU A 34 -2.35 -1.53 14.98
C LEU A 34 -3.00 -1.35 13.61
N LEU A 35 -2.31 -1.70 12.53
CA LEU A 35 -2.86 -1.67 11.16
C LEU A 35 -3.95 -2.72 11.00
N ARG A 36 -3.68 -3.94 11.46
CA ARG A 36 -4.65 -5.04 11.42
C ARG A 36 -5.94 -4.72 12.19
N LYS A 37 -5.84 -3.99 13.31
CA LYS A 37 -7.01 -3.58 14.11
C LYS A 37 -7.94 -2.60 13.38
N VAL A 38 -7.42 -1.79 12.46
CA VAL A 38 -8.25 -0.86 11.66
C VAL A 38 -9.18 -1.63 10.74
N ASN A 39 -8.67 -2.68 10.08
CA ASN A 39 -9.47 -3.53 9.19
C ASN A 39 -8.90 -4.96 9.14
N GLU A 40 -9.35 -5.82 10.04
CA GLU A 40 -8.85 -7.20 10.11
C GLU A 40 -9.24 -8.03 8.88
N GLU A 41 -10.42 -7.77 8.29
CA GLU A 41 -10.93 -8.50 7.15
C GLU A 41 -10.12 -8.26 5.87
N ALA A 42 -9.47 -7.10 5.75
CA ALA A 42 -8.60 -6.78 4.61
C ALA A 42 -7.37 -7.68 4.53
N TYR A 43 -6.85 -8.13 5.66
CA TYR A 43 -5.63 -8.93 5.74
C TYR A 43 -5.90 -10.43 5.91
N THR A 44 -7.14 -10.79 6.29
CA THR A 44 -7.53 -12.18 6.48
C THR A 44 -8.06 -12.79 5.17
N PRO A 45 -7.49 -13.90 4.67
CA PRO A 45 -8.00 -14.59 3.49
C PRO A 45 -9.41 -15.12 3.74
N GLN A 46 -10.25 -15.09 2.70
CA GLN A 46 -11.69 -15.39 2.83
C GLN A 46 -12.10 -16.68 2.12
N LEU A 47 -11.31 -17.13 1.15
CA LEU A 47 -11.55 -18.32 0.37
C LEU A 47 -10.44 -19.35 0.57
N ILE A 48 -9.17 -18.98 0.39
CA ILE A 48 -8.05 -19.92 0.46
C ILE A 48 -6.90 -19.42 1.35
N SER A 49 -6.38 -20.30 2.19
CA SER A 49 -5.11 -20.06 2.90
C SER A 49 -3.93 -20.44 2.02
N ILE A 50 -2.86 -19.65 2.00
CA ILE A 50 -1.58 -19.95 1.35
C ILE A 50 -0.48 -19.55 2.32
N GLY A 51 0.44 -20.47 2.60
CA GLY A 51 1.50 -20.26 3.55
C GLY A 51 1.06 -20.37 5.02
N PRO A 52 1.97 -20.05 5.95
CA PRO A 52 1.87 -20.48 7.34
C PRO A 52 0.93 -19.64 8.21
N PHE A 53 0.70 -18.35 7.91
CA PHE A 53 0.00 -17.45 8.84
C PHE A 53 -1.47 -17.78 9.06
N HIS A 54 -2.12 -18.42 8.08
CA HIS A 54 -3.51 -18.87 8.17
C HIS A 54 -3.65 -20.39 8.05
N TYR A 55 -2.54 -21.12 8.23
CA TYR A 55 -2.49 -22.57 8.14
C TYR A 55 -3.52 -23.22 9.07
N ARG A 56 -4.29 -24.18 8.52
CA ARG A 56 -5.38 -24.90 9.22
C ARG A 56 -6.49 -24.01 9.78
N SER A 57 -6.68 -22.80 9.24
CA SER A 57 -7.84 -21.97 9.60
C SER A 57 -9.16 -22.74 9.36
N PRO A 58 -10.00 -22.95 10.39
CA PRO A 58 -11.24 -23.71 10.25
C PRO A 58 -12.19 -23.12 9.20
N LYS A 59 -12.14 -21.80 9.01
CA LYS A 59 -12.98 -21.08 8.03
C LYS A 59 -12.62 -21.40 6.57
N LEU A 60 -11.40 -21.89 6.32
CA LEU A 60 -10.85 -22.10 4.97
C LEU A 60 -10.68 -23.58 4.63
N GLN A 61 -11.13 -24.48 5.52
CA GLN A 61 -10.95 -25.92 5.39
C GLN A 61 -11.55 -26.50 4.11
N SER A 62 -12.63 -25.90 3.57
CA SER A 62 -13.24 -26.35 2.32
C SER A 62 -12.26 -26.33 1.14
N MET A 63 -11.35 -25.36 1.10
CA MET A 63 -10.36 -25.24 0.03
C MET A 63 -9.16 -26.17 0.21
N GLU A 64 -8.88 -26.67 1.41
CA GLU A 64 -7.81 -27.64 1.62
C GLU A 64 -8.04 -28.96 0.86
N ASN A 65 -9.31 -29.37 0.73
CA ASN A 65 -9.67 -30.53 -0.08
C ASN A 65 -9.42 -30.30 -1.59
N PHE A 66 -9.61 -29.06 -2.07
CA PHE A 66 -9.29 -28.70 -3.45
C PHE A 66 -7.78 -28.77 -3.71
N LYS A 67 -6.95 -28.30 -2.76
CA LYS A 67 -5.49 -28.37 -2.90
C LYS A 67 -4.99 -29.80 -3.05
N LEU A 68 -5.59 -30.76 -2.35
CA LEU A 68 -5.25 -32.18 -2.49
C LEU A 68 -5.49 -32.68 -3.91
N ARG A 69 -6.64 -32.36 -4.53
CA ARG A 69 -6.92 -32.70 -5.93
C ARG A 69 -5.91 -32.06 -6.88
N PHE A 70 -5.48 -30.83 -6.60
CA PHE A 70 -4.53 -30.11 -7.44
C PHE A 70 -3.12 -30.68 -7.31
N LEU A 71 -2.75 -31.17 -6.13
CA LEU A 71 -1.53 -31.95 -5.96
C LEU A 71 -1.59 -33.23 -6.81
N GLU A 72 -2.70 -33.97 -6.80
CA GLU A 72 -2.86 -35.16 -7.65
C GLU A 72 -2.76 -34.83 -9.14
N ASP A 73 -3.38 -33.73 -9.58
CA ASP A 73 -3.33 -33.30 -10.98
C ASP A 73 -1.91 -32.86 -11.38
N PHE A 74 -1.21 -32.14 -10.51
CA PHE A 74 0.18 -31.77 -10.72
C PHE A 74 1.09 -33.00 -10.82
N MET A 75 0.88 -34.00 -9.94
CA MET A 75 1.60 -35.29 -9.97
C MET A 75 1.41 -36.04 -11.29
N LYS A 76 0.23 -35.94 -11.93
CA LYS A 76 -0.02 -36.55 -13.25
C LYS A 76 0.76 -35.87 -14.38
N ARG A 77 1.22 -34.64 -14.21
CA ARG A 77 1.95 -33.88 -15.24
C ARG A 77 3.46 -34.05 -15.18
N ILE A 78 3.99 -34.41 -14.01
CA ILE A 78 5.44 -34.52 -13.78
C ILE A 78 5.89 -35.99 -13.79
N ASP A 79 7.13 -36.22 -14.20
CA ASP A 79 7.77 -37.55 -14.11
C ASP A 79 8.58 -37.65 -12.80
N LYS A 80 7.88 -37.51 -11.67
CA LYS A 80 8.47 -37.49 -10.32
C LYS A 80 7.57 -38.17 -9.30
N THR A 81 8.20 -38.75 -8.29
CA THR A 81 7.52 -39.35 -7.14
C THR A 81 7.25 -38.32 -6.04
N SER A 82 6.30 -38.62 -5.15
CA SER A 82 6.04 -37.79 -3.97
C SER A 82 7.25 -37.67 -3.04
N LYS A 83 8.09 -38.72 -2.97
CA LYS A 83 9.35 -38.69 -2.20
C LYS A 83 10.35 -37.68 -2.76
N GLU A 84 10.48 -37.59 -4.07
CA GLU A 84 11.36 -36.61 -4.71
C GLU A 84 10.88 -35.17 -4.47
N LEU A 85 9.56 -34.92 -4.54
CA LEU A 85 8.99 -33.61 -4.19
C LEU A 85 9.27 -33.21 -2.75
N VAL A 86 9.05 -34.13 -1.81
CA VAL A 86 9.36 -33.90 -0.39
C VAL A 86 10.84 -33.60 -0.20
N SER A 87 11.74 -34.31 -0.90
CA SER A 87 13.18 -34.03 -0.85
C SER A 87 13.51 -32.61 -1.33
N ILE A 88 12.94 -32.18 -2.46
CA ILE A 88 13.16 -30.82 -3.00
C ILE A 88 12.72 -29.75 -2.00
N VAL A 89 11.53 -29.92 -1.41
CA VAL A 89 11.01 -28.94 -0.44
C VAL A 89 11.82 -28.98 0.86
N LYS A 90 12.26 -30.16 1.31
CA LYS A 90 13.12 -30.32 2.48
C LYS A 90 14.43 -29.54 2.34
N ASP A 91 15.06 -29.63 1.18
CA ASP A 91 16.32 -28.92 0.90
C ASP A 91 16.14 -27.38 0.92
N LEU A 92 14.92 -26.90 0.67
CA LEU A 92 14.57 -25.48 0.62
C LEU A 92 13.82 -24.98 1.86
N GLU A 93 13.42 -25.86 2.78
CA GLU A 93 12.58 -25.53 3.93
C GLU A 93 13.15 -24.37 4.73
N LYS A 94 14.44 -24.44 5.04
CA LYS A 94 15.14 -23.40 5.81
C LYS A 94 15.04 -22.04 5.12
N SER A 95 15.32 -21.99 3.81
CA SER A 95 15.25 -20.75 3.02
C SER A 95 13.81 -20.21 2.96
N VAL A 96 12.80 -21.08 2.90
CA VAL A 96 11.40 -20.66 2.93
C VAL A 96 11.06 -20.05 4.30
N ARG A 97 11.46 -20.68 5.40
CA ARG A 97 11.24 -20.15 6.76
C ARG A 97 11.95 -18.81 6.98
N GLU A 98 13.18 -18.67 6.50
CA GLU A 98 13.95 -17.42 6.58
C GLU A 98 13.30 -16.24 5.82
N CYS A 99 12.36 -16.49 4.89
CA CYS A 99 11.60 -15.42 4.25
C CYS A 99 10.58 -14.75 5.19
N TYR A 100 10.14 -15.43 6.25
CA TYR A 100 9.16 -14.90 7.21
C TYR A 100 9.90 -14.20 8.35
N GLU A 101 9.43 -13.01 8.74
CA GLU A 101 9.97 -12.28 9.90
C GLU A 101 9.75 -13.03 11.22
N GLU A 102 8.56 -13.61 11.38
CA GLU A 102 8.22 -14.39 12.57
C GLU A 102 8.73 -15.83 12.47
N THR A 103 9.11 -16.39 13.61
CA THR A 103 9.43 -17.83 13.69
C THR A 103 8.17 -18.65 13.46
N ILE A 104 8.17 -19.46 12.42
CA ILE A 104 7.03 -20.33 12.09
C ILE A 104 7.09 -21.61 12.93
N GLU A 105 6.23 -21.71 13.94
CA GLU A 105 6.11 -22.86 14.85
C GLU A 105 5.28 -24.02 14.26
N ILE A 106 5.54 -24.38 13.00
CA ILE A 106 4.95 -25.55 12.35
C ILE A 106 6.03 -26.63 12.23
N GLU A 107 5.72 -27.86 12.65
CA GLU A 107 6.59 -29.03 12.50
C GLU A 107 6.99 -29.24 11.03
N SER A 108 8.23 -29.70 10.80
CA SER A 108 8.83 -29.79 9.46
C SER A 108 7.95 -30.57 8.47
N ASP A 109 7.42 -31.73 8.86
CA ASP A 109 6.55 -32.55 8.00
C ASP A 109 5.27 -31.83 7.58
N ASP A 110 4.62 -31.13 8.52
CA ASP A 110 3.40 -30.36 8.27
C ASP A 110 3.68 -29.13 7.41
N PHE A 111 4.83 -28.48 7.62
CA PHE A 111 5.26 -27.31 6.87
C PHE A 111 5.60 -27.67 5.41
N MET A 112 6.33 -28.77 5.18
CA MET A 112 6.60 -29.28 3.83
C MET A 112 5.31 -29.67 3.10
N LYS A 113 4.38 -30.33 3.80
CA LYS A 113 3.06 -30.68 3.25
C LYS A 113 2.28 -29.44 2.84
N MET A 114 2.27 -28.40 3.69
CA MET A 114 1.62 -27.12 3.39
C MET A 114 2.22 -26.49 2.13
N ILE A 115 3.55 -26.37 2.05
CA ILE A 115 4.23 -25.79 0.88
C ILE A 115 3.83 -26.53 -0.40
N LEU A 116 3.86 -27.87 -0.39
CA LEU A 116 3.52 -28.67 -1.57
C LEU A 116 2.07 -28.45 -1.99
N LEU A 117 1.12 -28.52 -1.06
CA LEU A 117 -0.30 -28.33 -1.36
C LEU A 117 -0.58 -26.94 -1.93
N ASP A 118 -0.02 -25.90 -1.31
CA ASP A 118 -0.25 -24.51 -1.68
C ASP A 118 0.42 -24.16 -3.01
N ALA A 119 1.68 -24.56 -3.21
CA ALA A 119 2.41 -24.28 -4.44
C ALA A 119 1.85 -25.06 -5.64
N CYS A 120 1.54 -26.35 -5.48
CA CYS A 120 0.89 -27.14 -6.53
C CYS A 120 -0.50 -26.60 -6.87
N PHE A 121 -1.27 -26.18 -5.86
CA PHE A 121 -2.55 -25.49 -6.09
C PHE A 121 -2.36 -24.25 -6.96
N ILE A 122 -1.42 -23.36 -6.60
CA ILE A 122 -1.16 -22.12 -7.35
C ILE A 122 -0.75 -22.43 -8.80
N ILE A 123 0.16 -23.38 -9.00
CA ILE A 123 0.62 -23.77 -10.34
C ILE A 123 -0.53 -24.28 -11.19
N GLU A 124 -1.28 -25.29 -10.72
CA GLU A 124 -2.41 -25.86 -11.45
C GLU A 124 -3.51 -24.84 -11.70
N TYR A 125 -3.77 -23.96 -10.73
CA TYR A 125 -4.77 -22.90 -10.85
C TYR A 125 -4.40 -21.92 -11.98
N PHE A 126 -3.14 -21.50 -12.05
CA PHE A 126 -2.69 -20.61 -13.12
C PHE A 126 -2.59 -21.32 -14.48
N LEU A 127 -2.19 -22.59 -14.53
CA LEU A 127 -2.19 -23.39 -15.76
C LEU A 127 -3.58 -23.52 -16.38
N ARG A 128 -4.64 -23.37 -15.58
CA ARG A 128 -6.05 -23.37 -16.01
C ARG A 128 -6.58 -21.96 -16.27
N ASP A 129 -5.73 -20.94 -16.28
CA ASP A 129 -6.09 -19.52 -16.40
C ASP A 129 -7.12 -19.07 -15.34
N GLY A 130 -7.05 -19.67 -14.14
CA GLY A 130 -8.02 -19.48 -13.08
C GLY A 130 -9.43 -20.00 -13.38
N ASN A 131 -9.62 -20.71 -14.49
CA ASN A 131 -10.90 -21.28 -14.87
C ASN A 131 -11.13 -22.60 -14.13
N LEU A 132 -11.86 -22.52 -13.03
CA LEU A 132 -12.36 -23.66 -12.29
C LEU A 132 -13.87 -23.74 -12.46
N ILE A 133 -14.34 -24.71 -13.25
CA ILE A 133 -15.78 -24.96 -13.50
C ILE A 133 -16.55 -25.13 -12.18
N GLU A 134 -15.87 -25.62 -11.15
CA GLU A 134 -16.44 -25.84 -9.81
C GLU A 134 -16.58 -24.54 -8.97
N LEU A 135 -15.93 -23.44 -9.35
CA LEU A 135 -16.00 -22.15 -8.64
C LEU A 135 -17.00 -21.21 -9.30
N LYS A 136 -17.76 -20.50 -8.46
CA LYS A 136 -18.61 -19.38 -8.89
C LYS A 136 -17.74 -18.17 -9.22
N GLU A 137 -18.22 -17.29 -10.10
CA GLU A 137 -17.49 -16.09 -10.54
C GLU A 137 -16.94 -15.24 -9.38
N TRP A 138 -17.74 -15.02 -8.33
CA TRP A 138 -17.30 -14.25 -7.15
C TRP A 138 -16.16 -14.95 -6.38
N GLN A 139 -16.09 -16.29 -6.41
CA GLN A 139 -15.00 -17.06 -5.78
C GLN A 139 -13.71 -16.89 -6.59
N THR A 140 -13.78 -16.88 -7.92
CA THR A 140 -12.63 -16.60 -8.79
C THR A 140 -12.08 -15.19 -8.53
N SER A 141 -12.97 -14.19 -8.38
CA SER A 141 -12.58 -12.83 -7.99
C SER A 141 -11.93 -12.81 -6.60
N ARG A 142 -12.50 -13.52 -5.62
CA ARG A 142 -11.92 -13.60 -4.28
C ARG A 142 -10.58 -14.35 -4.25
N MET A 143 -10.40 -15.36 -5.10
CA MET A 143 -9.14 -16.09 -5.24
C MET A 143 -8.00 -15.16 -5.64
N LYS A 144 -8.23 -14.28 -6.62
CA LYS A 144 -7.24 -13.27 -7.05
C LYS A 144 -6.79 -12.40 -5.88
N LEU A 145 -7.74 -11.94 -5.06
CA LEU A 145 -7.48 -11.11 -3.89
C LEU A 145 -6.74 -11.86 -2.78
N ASP A 146 -7.12 -13.11 -2.51
CA ASP A 146 -6.46 -13.92 -1.49
C ASP A 146 -5.00 -14.23 -1.87
N LEU A 147 -4.70 -14.47 -3.15
CA LEU A 147 -3.34 -14.78 -3.62
C LEU A 147 -2.36 -13.59 -3.52
N ILE A 148 -2.87 -12.36 -3.46
CA ILE A 148 -2.05 -11.14 -3.35
C ILE A 148 -2.10 -10.53 -1.93
N SER A 149 -2.80 -11.16 -0.99
CA SER A 149 -2.95 -10.65 0.38
C SER A 149 -1.62 -10.62 1.16
N LEU A 150 -1.54 -9.73 2.15
CA LEU A 150 -0.36 -9.51 3.00
C LEU A 150 0.06 -10.74 3.78
N GLU A 151 -0.89 -11.41 4.41
CA GLU A 151 -0.62 -12.54 5.28
C GLU A 151 -0.81 -13.91 4.60
N ASN A 152 -1.13 -13.94 3.30
CA ASN A 152 -1.55 -15.16 2.62
C ASN A 152 -0.63 -15.53 1.44
N ARG A 153 0.64 -15.83 1.73
CA ARG A 153 1.66 -15.99 0.68
C ARG A 153 2.72 -17.04 0.98
N LEU A 154 3.28 -17.56 -0.11
CA LEU A 154 4.52 -18.30 -0.16
C LEU A 154 5.57 -17.50 -0.96
N PRO A 155 6.87 -17.70 -0.68
CA PRO A 155 7.93 -17.18 -1.54
C PRO A 155 7.80 -17.71 -2.98
N LEU A 156 8.00 -16.83 -3.96
CA LEU A 156 7.84 -17.18 -5.37
C LEU A 156 8.90 -18.19 -5.84
N PHE A 157 10.09 -18.18 -5.23
CA PHE A 157 11.19 -19.07 -5.66
C PHE A 157 10.84 -20.56 -5.46
N ILE A 158 10.11 -20.92 -4.41
CA ILE A 158 9.72 -22.32 -4.19
C ILE A 158 8.67 -22.77 -5.20
N ILE A 159 7.76 -21.88 -5.58
CA ILE A 159 6.76 -22.14 -6.62
C ILE A 159 7.43 -22.27 -8.00
N LYS A 160 8.36 -21.36 -8.33
CA LYS A 160 9.21 -21.45 -9.54
C LYS A 160 9.94 -22.79 -9.59
N LYS A 161 10.54 -23.22 -8.47
CA LYS A 161 11.30 -24.46 -8.40
C LYS A 161 10.46 -25.70 -8.65
N LEU A 162 9.23 -25.73 -8.15
CA LEU A 162 8.28 -26.81 -8.41
C LEU A 162 7.77 -26.76 -9.86
N TYR A 163 7.51 -25.57 -10.41
CA TYR A 163 7.09 -25.41 -11.80
C TYR A 163 8.10 -25.96 -12.81
N GLU A 164 9.40 -25.82 -12.54
CA GLU A 164 10.51 -26.38 -13.36
C GLU A 164 10.44 -27.91 -13.53
N LEU A 165 9.65 -28.61 -12.71
CA LEU A 165 9.45 -30.07 -12.82
C LEU A 165 8.50 -30.46 -13.97
N LEU A 166 7.73 -29.51 -14.50
CA LEU A 166 6.86 -29.75 -15.65
C LEU A 166 7.71 -30.03 -16.91
N PRO A 167 7.19 -30.80 -17.88
CA PRO A 167 7.90 -31.09 -19.13
C PRO A 167 7.91 -29.88 -20.08
N LEU A 168 8.69 -28.84 -19.73
CA LEU A 168 8.86 -27.59 -20.47
C LEU A 168 9.74 -27.83 -21.72
N LYS A 169 9.13 -28.24 -22.83
CA LYS A 169 9.79 -28.35 -24.16
C LYS A 169 9.52 -27.10 -25.02
N SER A 170 10.33 -26.85 -26.06
CA SER A 170 10.14 -25.73 -27.01
C SER A 170 8.76 -25.74 -27.72
N THR A 171 8.10 -26.90 -27.78
CA THR A 171 6.72 -27.10 -28.27
C THR A 171 5.70 -27.36 -27.16
N SER A 172 6.04 -27.03 -25.91
CA SER A 172 5.18 -27.22 -24.74
C SER A 172 3.92 -26.36 -24.83
N ILE A 173 2.80 -26.90 -24.30
CA ILE A 173 1.55 -26.17 -24.11
C ILE A 173 1.66 -25.18 -22.92
N TYR A 174 2.64 -25.39 -22.04
CA TYR A 174 2.88 -24.58 -20.86
C TYR A 174 3.83 -23.40 -21.14
N PRO A 175 3.62 -22.22 -20.51
CA PRO A 175 4.57 -21.12 -20.54
C PRO A 175 5.99 -21.55 -20.12
N THR A 176 6.99 -20.86 -20.66
CA THR A 176 8.40 -21.24 -20.48
C THR A 176 8.90 -21.05 -19.05
N SER A 177 8.25 -20.17 -18.28
CA SER A 177 8.54 -19.96 -16.86
C SER A 177 7.26 -19.71 -16.06
N PHE A 178 7.31 -19.96 -14.75
CA PHE A 178 6.20 -19.62 -13.86
C PHE A 178 5.93 -18.10 -13.82
N LEU A 179 6.97 -17.28 -14.04
CA LEU A 179 6.83 -15.82 -14.06
C LEU A 179 6.00 -15.37 -15.27
N GLU A 180 6.27 -15.93 -16.45
CA GLU A 180 5.47 -15.69 -17.66
C GLU A 180 3.99 -16.06 -17.43
N LEU A 181 3.75 -17.23 -16.84
CA LEU A 181 2.40 -17.68 -16.49
C LEU A 181 1.70 -16.68 -15.53
N THR A 182 2.41 -16.20 -14.53
CA THR A 182 1.88 -15.23 -13.56
C THR A 182 1.59 -13.87 -14.22
N PHE A 183 2.47 -13.38 -15.11
CA PHE A 183 2.26 -12.13 -15.86
C PHE A 183 1.02 -12.21 -16.75
N ASN A 184 0.79 -13.36 -17.40
CA ASN A 184 -0.40 -13.58 -18.22
C ASN A 184 -1.67 -13.54 -17.38
N TYR A 185 -1.68 -14.23 -16.24
CA TYR A 185 -2.83 -14.26 -15.33
C TYR A 185 -3.21 -12.87 -14.79
N TYR A 186 -2.21 -12.04 -14.49
CA TYR A 186 -2.40 -10.66 -13.99
C TYR A 186 -2.25 -9.59 -15.08
N ARG A 187 -2.38 -9.92 -16.38
CA ARG A 187 -2.12 -8.93 -17.44
C ARG A 187 -3.00 -7.68 -17.34
N LEU A 188 -4.21 -7.83 -16.80
CA LEU A 188 -5.19 -6.75 -16.70
C LEU A 188 -4.81 -5.68 -15.67
N VAL A 189 -3.95 -6.02 -14.72
CA VAL A 189 -3.44 -5.07 -13.70
C VAL A 189 -1.99 -4.66 -13.98
N ASN A 190 -1.42 -5.09 -15.12
CA ASN A 190 -0.10 -4.70 -15.59
C ASN A 190 -0.19 -3.44 -16.46
N ASP A 191 -0.59 -2.33 -15.84
CA ASP A 191 -0.85 -1.06 -16.53
C ASP A 191 0.38 -0.51 -17.27
N GLN A 192 1.56 -0.77 -16.71
CA GLN A 192 2.85 -0.38 -17.27
C GLN A 192 3.34 -1.30 -18.40
N ARG A 193 2.58 -2.35 -18.77
CA ARG A 193 2.92 -3.33 -19.82
C ARG A 193 4.32 -3.94 -19.66
N LYS A 194 4.73 -4.16 -18.41
CA LYS A 194 6.01 -4.77 -18.06
C LYS A 194 6.07 -6.20 -18.60
N ARG A 195 7.28 -6.69 -18.86
CA ARG A 195 7.49 -8.04 -19.37
C ARG A 195 8.39 -8.86 -18.43
N PRO A 196 8.24 -10.20 -18.42
CA PRO A 196 8.99 -11.09 -17.53
C PRO A 196 10.46 -11.28 -17.94
N ASP A 197 10.88 -10.74 -19.09
CA ASP A 197 12.26 -10.77 -19.58
C ASP A 197 13.07 -9.54 -19.12
N TYR A 198 12.46 -8.61 -18.37
CA TYR A 198 13.15 -7.44 -17.86
C TYR A 198 14.08 -7.84 -16.71
N PRO A 199 15.31 -7.28 -16.61
CA PRO A 199 16.27 -7.63 -15.55
C PRO A 199 15.68 -7.52 -14.14
N ASP A 200 14.91 -6.46 -13.89
CA ASP A 200 14.28 -6.20 -12.58
C ASP A 200 13.25 -7.27 -12.17
N SER A 201 12.76 -8.08 -13.12
CA SER A 201 11.75 -9.12 -12.85
C SER A 201 12.31 -10.34 -12.09
N GLU A 202 13.64 -10.53 -12.10
CA GLU A 202 14.32 -11.57 -11.32
C GLU A 202 14.24 -11.29 -9.81
N GLU A 203 14.07 -10.03 -9.41
CA GLU A 203 13.99 -9.62 -8.01
C GLU A 203 12.62 -9.87 -7.37
N ILE A 204 11.60 -10.26 -8.15
CA ILE A 204 10.23 -10.45 -7.66
C ILE A 204 10.19 -11.66 -6.72
N ARG A 205 9.86 -11.43 -5.45
CA ARG A 205 9.94 -12.45 -4.39
C ARG A 205 8.61 -13.09 -4.02
N HIS A 206 7.48 -12.42 -4.27
CA HIS A 206 6.12 -12.95 -4.07
C HIS A 206 5.09 -12.18 -4.92
N PHE A 207 3.81 -12.59 -4.91
CA PHE A 207 2.79 -11.97 -5.76
C PHE A 207 2.52 -10.49 -5.44
N LEU A 208 2.63 -10.06 -4.19
CA LEU A 208 2.50 -8.63 -3.88
C LEU A 208 3.66 -7.79 -4.47
N ASP A 209 4.90 -8.31 -4.48
CA ASP A 209 6.03 -7.64 -5.15
C ASP A 209 5.79 -7.53 -6.66
N LEU A 210 5.10 -8.51 -7.25
CA LEU A 210 4.68 -8.42 -8.65
C LEU A 210 3.65 -7.31 -8.86
N MET A 211 2.64 -7.20 -8.00
CA MET A 211 1.66 -6.10 -8.09
C MET A 211 2.37 -4.75 -7.98
N ARG A 212 3.29 -4.62 -7.03
CA ARG A 212 4.17 -3.44 -6.90
C ARG A 212 4.96 -3.19 -8.19
N TYR A 213 5.58 -4.23 -8.76
CA TYR A 213 6.36 -4.13 -9.98
C TYR A 213 5.53 -3.63 -11.19
N PHE A 214 4.25 -3.98 -11.26
CA PHE A 214 3.32 -3.46 -12.25
C PHE A 214 2.92 -2.00 -12.01
N CYS A 215 2.80 -1.60 -10.74
CA CYS A 215 2.41 -0.24 -10.38
C CYS A 215 3.54 0.77 -10.43
N LEU A 216 4.80 0.35 -10.37
CA LEU A 216 5.96 1.24 -10.31
C LEU A 216 6.59 1.50 -11.69
N PRO A 217 7.06 2.74 -11.96
CA PRO A 217 7.89 3.01 -13.13
C PRO A 217 9.22 2.24 -13.02
N ASN A 218 10.03 2.25 -14.09
CA ASN A 218 11.31 1.55 -14.07
C ASN A 218 12.19 2.02 -12.90
N ARG A 219 12.98 1.12 -12.30
CA ARG A 219 13.73 1.43 -11.08
C ARG A 219 14.71 2.60 -11.27
N GLN A 220 15.28 2.72 -12.46
CA GLN A 220 16.17 3.81 -12.86
C GLN A 220 15.48 5.18 -12.90
N SER A 221 14.16 5.20 -13.03
CA SER A 221 13.34 6.42 -13.00
C SER A 221 12.65 6.64 -11.66
N LEU A 222 12.90 5.82 -10.63
CA LEU A 222 12.32 6.07 -9.31
C LEU A 222 13.00 7.30 -8.68
N PRO A 223 12.22 8.22 -8.10
CA PRO A 223 12.77 9.40 -7.46
C PRO A 223 13.63 9.03 -6.25
N LYS A 224 14.65 9.85 -5.99
CA LYS A 224 15.43 9.73 -4.76
C LYS A 224 14.53 10.01 -3.57
N ARG A 225 14.85 9.37 -2.44
CA ARG A 225 14.14 9.61 -1.18
C ARG A 225 15.03 10.37 -0.20
N CYS A 226 14.41 11.29 0.52
CA CYS A 226 15.05 12.11 1.54
C CYS A 226 14.18 12.15 2.81
N PHE A 227 14.83 12.14 3.98
CA PHE A 227 14.19 12.34 5.27
C PHE A 227 13.61 13.76 5.38
N ASN A 228 12.40 13.95 4.87
CA ASN A 228 11.67 15.21 4.87
C ASN A 228 10.25 14.97 5.41
N ILE A 229 9.92 15.51 6.59
CA ILE A 229 8.56 15.39 7.12
C ILE A 229 7.70 16.50 6.50
N VAL A 230 6.72 16.14 5.69
CA VAL A 230 5.68 17.07 5.24
C VAL A 230 4.66 17.23 6.37
N THR A 231 4.76 18.31 7.14
CA THR A 231 3.95 18.53 8.36
C THR A 231 2.71 19.40 8.14
N GLU A 232 2.65 20.18 7.05
CA GLU A 232 1.52 21.06 6.73
C GLU A 232 0.98 20.74 5.34
N MET A 233 -0.30 20.36 5.29
CA MET A 233 -1.01 20.06 4.06
C MET A 233 -2.46 20.55 4.11
N TYR A 234 -3.08 20.61 2.94
CA TYR A 234 -4.41 21.18 2.75
C TYR A 234 -5.33 20.21 2.04
N SER A 235 -6.58 20.15 2.51
CA SER A 235 -7.64 19.34 1.88
C SER A 235 -7.96 19.81 0.46
N ALA A 236 -8.59 18.93 -0.32
CA ALA A 236 -8.97 19.20 -1.70
C ALA A 236 -9.86 20.45 -1.82
N THR A 237 -10.85 20.59 -0.93
CA THR A 237 -11.75 21.75 -0.88
C THR A 237 -10.97 23.04 -0.61
N GLN A 238 -10.06 23.03 0.37
CA GLN A 238 -9.27 24.22 0.71
C GLN A 238 -8.34 24.66 -0.42
N LEU A 239 -7.79 23.71 -1.17
CA LEU A 239 -6.99 24.01 -2.36
C LEU A 239 -7.88 24.55 -3.50
N ALA A 240 -9.05 23.95 -3.72
CA ALA A 240 -10.02 24.43 -4.71
C ALA A 240 -10.52 25.84 -4.42
N GLU A 241 -10.79 26.17 -3.15
CA GLU A 241 -11.14 27.54 -2.71
C GLU A 241 -10.03 28.55 -2.99
N ALA A 242 -8.77 28.12 -2.94
CA ALA A 242 -7.62 28.93 -3.36
C ALA A 242 -7.49 29.03 -4.89
N GLY A 243 -8.40 28.42 -5.67
CA GLY A 243 -8.42 28.44 -7.12
C GLY A 243 -7.56 27.38 -7.79
N LEU A 244 -7.17 26.33 -7.05
CA LEU A 244 -6.55 25.14 -7.62
C LEU A 244 -7.61 24.32 -8.38
N LYS A 245 -7.24 23.77 -9.53
CA LYS A 245 -8.10 22.84 -10.28
C LYS A 245 -7.56 21.42 -10.15
N PHE A 246 -8.48 20.46 -10.11
CA PHE A 246 -8.15 19.06 -10.10
C PHE A 246 -8.43 18.47 -11.49
N LYS A 247 -7.59 17.53 -11.93
CA LYS A 247 -7.82 16.82 -13.18
C LYS A 247 -7.42 15.34 -13.08
N PRO A 248 -8.10 14.44 -13.80
CA PRO A 248 -7.70 13.05 -13.90
C PRO A 248 -6.50 12.89 -14.84
N ILE A 249 -5.55 12.02 -14.47
CA ILE A 249 -4.54 11.49 -15.40
C ILE A 249 -5.15 10.26 -16.08
N SER A 250 -5.17 10.27 -17.42
CA SER A 250 -5.74 9.19 -18.24
C SER A 250 -4.71 8.17 -18.74
N SER A 251 -3.42 8.43 -18.52
CA SER A 251 -2.32 7.55 -18.95
C SER A 251 -1.09 7.78 -18.08
N GLY A 252 -0.58 6.73 -17.45
CA GLY A 252 0.55 6.83 -16.52
C GLY A 252 0.61 5.67 -15.54
N SER A 253 1.47 5.79 -14.53
CA SER A 253 1.53 4.88 -13.40
C SER A 253 0.30 5.04 -12.50
N LEU A 254 -0.11 3.96 -11.82
CA LEU A 254 -1.19 3.97 -10.82
C LEU A 254 -1.00 4.99 -9.69
N ILE A 255 0.24 5.44 -9.48
CA ILE A 255 0.65 6.39 -8.43
C ILE A 255 1.14 7.73 -9.00
N ASP A 256 0.85 8.04 -10.28
CA ASP A 256 1.29 9.29 -10.89
C ASP A 256 0.56 10.50 -10.29
N LEU A 257 1.37 11.51 -9.95
CA LEU A 257 0.92 12.79 -9.42
C LEU A 257 1.70 13.91 -10.10
N LYS A 258 1.01 14.93 -10.64
CA LYS A 258 1.66 16.07 -11.29
C LYS A 258 1.00 17.36 -10.87
N PHE A 259 1.80 18.36 -10.53
CA PHE A 259 1.31 19.70 -10.27
C PHE A 259 1.93 20.70 -11.25
N ASN A 260 1.08 21.39 -12.01
CA ASN A 260 1.48 22.40 -12.97
C ASN A 260 0.56 23.62 -12.86
N GLU A 261 1.13 24.78 -12.51
CA GLU A 261 0.48 26.10 -12.59
C GLU A 261 -0.95 26.18 -12.02
N GLY A 262 -1.18 25.58 -10.85
CA GLY A 262 -2.50 25.60 -10.19
C GLY A 262 -3.46 24.51 -10.67
N VAL A 263 -2.96 23.54 -11.43
CA VAL A 263 -3.67 22.30 -11.75
C VAL A 263 -2.93 21.14 -11.10
N LEU A 264 -3.65 20.35 -10.30
CA LEU A 264 -3.17 19.10 -9.73
C LEU A 264 -3.81 17.95 -10.50
N GLU A 265 -2.97 17.22 -11.22
CA GLU A 265 -3.36 16.04 -11.97
C GLU A 265 -3.09 14.80 -11.11
N ILE A 266 -4.13 14.00 -10.91
CA ILE A 266 -4.10 12.81 -10.05
C ILE A 266 -4.58 11.62 -10.88
N GLN A 267 -3.87 10.49 -10.80
CA GLN A 267 -4.34 9.26 -11.40
C GLN A 267 -5.72 8.88 -10.84
N THR A 268 -6.65 8.55 -11.75
CA THR A 268 -8.01 8.14 -11.37
C THR A 268 -7.96 6.86 -10.55
N TRP A 269 -8.64 6.86 -9.41
CA TRP A 269 -8.66 5.70 -8.53
C TRP A 269 -9.97 4.94 -8.65
N GLU A 270 -9.89 3.71 -9.19
CA GLU A 270 -10.90 2.67 -8.98
C GLU A 270 -10.47 1.86 -7.75
N GLN A 271 -11.35 1.73 -6.75
CA GLN A 271 -11.06 1.08 -5.46
C GLN A 271 -10.43 -0.32 -5.62
N CYS A 272 -9.10 -0.38 -5.64
CA CYS A 272 -8.32 -1.61 -5.57
C CYS A 272 -7.22 -1.39 -4.52
N HIS A 273 -7.29 -2.18 -3.46
CA HIS A 273 -6.48 -2.08 -2.24
C HIS A 273 -5.05 -2.58 -2.45
N TYR A 274 -4.06 -1.69 -2.34
CA TYR A 274 -2.66 -2.06 -2.09
C TYR A 274 -2.02 -0.95 -1.26
N GLN A 275 -1.53 -1.24 -0.05
CA GLN A 275 -0.67 -0.36 0.73
C GLN A 275 0.56 -1.19 1.13
N ASP A 276 1.69 -0.53 1.42
CA ASP A 276 2.90 -1.08 2.08
C ASP A 276 4.22 -1.02 1.30
N GLU A 277 4.40 -0.01 0.45
CA GLU A 277 5.73 0.35 -0.10
C GLU A 277 5.91 1.86 -0.11
N ALA A 278 7.09 2.36 0.25
CA ALA A 278 7.27 3.77 0.60
C ALA A 278 6.80 4.78 -0.48
N TYR A 279 6.89 4.47 -1.78
CA TYR A 279 6.39 5.32 -2.88
C TYR A 279 4.88 5.23 -3.08
N VAL A 280 4.31 4.05 -2.87
CA VAL A 280 2.87 3.82 -2.89
C VAL A 280 2.25 4.49 -1.65
N THR A 281 2.92 4.39 -0.51
CA THR A 281 2.61 5.08 0.74
C THR A 281 2.66 6.59 0.58
N ASP A 282 3.66 7.19 -0.10
CA ASP A 282 3.69 8.63 -0.38
C ASP A 282 2.40 9.08 -1.10
N TYR A 283 1.99 8.35 -2.15
CA TYR A 283 0.74 8.63 -2.86
C TYR A 283 -0.49 8.53 -1.93
N PHE A 284 -0.60 7.48 -1.11
CA PHE A 284 -1.71 7.34 -0.17
C PHE A 284 -1.74 8.42 0.91
N VAL A 285 -0.57 8.84 1.40
CA VAL A 285 -0.46 9.92 2.38
C VAL A 285 -0.97 11.24 1.79
N MET A 286 -0.71 11.53 0.51
CA MET A 286 -1.29 12.72 -0.12
C MET A 286 -2.79 12.61 -0.35
N LEU A 287 -3.30 11.43 -0.72
CA LEU A 287 -4.74 11.23 -0.78
C LEU A 287 -5.41 11.38 0.59
N ASP A 288 -4.79 10.88 1.66
CA ASP A 288 -5.25 11.08 3.05
C ASP A 288 -5.29 12.58 3.40
N PHE A 289 -4.25 13.34 3.01
CA PHE A 289 -4.24 14.79 3.19
C PHE A 289 -5.30 15.52 2.38
N LEU A 290 -5.58 15.08 1.14
CA LEU A 290 -6.60 15.70 0.30
C LEU A 290 -8.00 15.39 0.80
N ILE A 291 -8.25 14.21 1.34
CA ILE A 291 -9.58 13.69 1.63
C ILE A 291 -9.86 13.67 3.14
N ASN A 292 -10.13 14.85 3.70
CA ASN A 292 -10.44 15.00 5.13
C ASN A 292 -11.95 15.02 5.42
N THR A 293 -12.76 15.40 4.45
CA THR A 293 -14.21 15.62 4.62
C THR A 293 -15.02 15.03 3.48
N VAL A 294 -16.33 14.88 3.69
CA VAL A 294 -17.25 14.44 2.62
C VAL A 294 -17.21 15.40 1.42
N LYS A 295 -17.01 16.70 1.67
CA LYS A 295 -16.91 17.70 0.60
C LYS A 295 -15.69 17.47 -0.29
N ASP A 296 -14.58 17.05 0.29
CA ASP A 296 -13.37 16.71 -0.47
C ASP A 296 -13.62 15.50 -1.38
N VAL A 297 -14.33 14.49 -0.85
CA VAL A 297 -14.73 13.32 -1.64
C VAL A 297 -15.66 13.73 -2.78
N ASP A 298 -16.71 14.50 -2.48
CA ASP A 298 -17.68 14.96 -3.49
C ASP A 298 -16.98 15.77 -4.60
N LEU A 299 -16.08 16.67 -4.23
CA LEU A 299 -15.27 17.44 -5.19
C LEU A 299 -14.44 16.54 -6.11
N LEU A 300 -13.72 15.57 -5.55
CA LEU A 300 -12.88 14.66 -6.35
C LEU A 300 -13.70 13.68 -7.20
N VAL A 301 -14.92 13.34 -6.77
CA VAL A 301 -15.89 12.58 -7.58
C VAL A 301 -16.39 13.42 -8.75
N ASP A 302 -16.74 14.69 -8.52
CA ASP A 302 -17.19 15.62 -9.57
C ASP A 302 -16.11 15.84 -10.63
N GLU A 303 -14.86 15.91 -10.21
CA GLU A 303 -13.68 16.02 -11.08
C GLU A 303 -13.24 14.67 -11.68
N LYS A 304 -14.00 13.60 -11.44
CA LYS A 304 -13.79 12.24 -11.97
C LYS A 304 -12.44 11.62 -11.59
N ILE A 305 -11.84 12.08 -10.50
CA ILE A 305 -10.63 11.49 -9.93
C ILE A 305 -11.00 10.25 -9.12
N ILE A 306 -12.09 10.32 -8.36
CA ILE A 306 -12.66 9.17 -7.66
C ILE A 306 -13.87 8.68 -8.45
N VAL A 307 -13.80 7.44 -8.96
CA VAL A 307 -14.91 6.83 -9.70
C VAL A 307 -15.71 5.94 -8.73
N LYS A 308 -17.03 6.16 -8.65
CA LYS A 308 -17.92 5.26 -7.89
C LYS A 308 -17.98 3.91 -8.60
N GLY A 309 -17.51 2.84 -7.94
CA GLY A 309 -17.61 1.48 -8.46
C GLY A 309 -19.05 1.09 -8.76
N GLN A 310 -19.31 0.52 -9.95
CA GLN A 310 -20.63 0.01 -10.30
C GLN A 310 -20.98 -1.17 -9.37
N GLY A 311 -21.95 -0.97 -8.48
CA GLY A 311 -22.58 -2.08 -7.75
C GLY A 311 -22.81 -1.87 -6.25
N THR A 312 -22.23 -0.85 -5.62
CA THR A 312 -22.45 -0.62 -4.18
C THR A 312 -22.96 0.79 -3.92
N ASN A 313 -24.20 0.90 -3.41
CA ASN A 313 -24.74 2.11 -2.77
C ASN A 313 -24.04 2.41 -1.43
N ILE A 314 -22.74 2.15 -1.34
CA ILE A 314 -21.91 2.51 -0.21
C ILE A 314 -21.50 3.95 -0.48
N ARG A 315 -22.15 4.91 0.19
CA ARG A 315 -21.57 6.24 0.38
C ARG A 315 -20.12 6.01 0.82
N PRO A 316 -19.11 6.65 0.19
CA PRO A 316 -17.73 6.49 0.62
C PRO A 316 -17.67 6.84 2.10
N THR A 317 -17.59 5.82 2.95
CA THR A 317 -17.40 5.98 4.39
C THR A 317 -16.14 6.81 4.54
N LEU A 318 -16.27 7.93 5.25
CA LEU A 318 -15.24 8.95 5.41
C LEU A 318 -13.85 8.29 5.56
N PRO A 319 -12.91 8.53 4.64
CA PRO A 319 -11.60 7.89 4.69
C PRO A 319 -10.68 8.63 5.66
N ASN A 320 -11.16 8.92 6.88
CA ASN A 320 -10.35 9.56 7.94
C ASN A 320 -9.20 8.67 8.45
N ASN A 321 -8.86 7.59 7.72
CA ASN A 321 -7.95 6.56 8.18
C ASN A 321 -7.13 5.90 7.04
N LEU A 322 -6.91 6.53 5.89
CA LEU A 322 -6.19 5.84 4.79
C LEU A 322 -4.76 5.49 5.19
N CYS A 323 -4.14 6.28 6.07
CA CYS A 323 -2.77 6.03 6.52
C CYS A 323 -2.63 5.79 8.04
N THR A 324 -3.72 5.50 8.76
CA THR A 324 -3.68 5.28 10.21
C THR A 324 -2.82 4.05 10.56
N GLY A 325 -1.70 4.27 11.24
CA GLY A 325 -0.80 3.20 11.68
C GLY A 325 0.45 3.00 10.81
N ILE A 326 0.60 3.77 9.73
CA ILE A 326 1.81 3.78 8.91
C ILE A 326 2.85 4.72 9.55
N SER A 327 4.06 4.21 9.82
CA SER A 327 5.19 5.02 10.29
C SER A 327 5.84 5.74 9.10
N TYR A 328 5.79 7.07 9.08
CA TYR A 328 6.28 7.89 7.98
C TYR A 328 7.62 8.55 8.36
N GLY A 329 8.72 8.10 7.76
CA GLY A 329 10.07 8.59 8.08
C GLY A 329 10.85 9.18 6.90
N ASP A 330 10.59 8.74 5.67
CA ASP A 330 11.34 9.10 4.47
C ASP A 330 10.36 9.30 3.32
N VAL A 331 10.62 10.24 2.40
CA VAL A 331 9.68 10.73 1.38
C VAL A 331 10.39 10.90 0.04
N SER A 332 9.74 10.56 -1.07
CA SER A 332 10.30 10.84 -2.39
C SER A 332 10.45 12.35 -2.65
N ASP A 333 11.55 12.74 -3.30
CA ASP A 333 11.84 14.15 -3.59
C ASP A 333 10.75 14.78 -4.47
N ASP A 334 10.27 14.06 -5.48
CA ASP A 334 9.18 14.50 -6.36
C ASP A 334 7.90 14.80 -5.58
N TYR A 335 7.55 13.93 -4.64
CA TYR A 335 6.39 14.13 -3.77
C TYR A 335 6.59 15.34 -2.86
N SER A 336 7.76 15.45 -2.21
CA SER A 336 8.11 16.58 -1.35
C SER A 336 8.06 17.91 -2.12
N ASP A 337 8.51 17.92 -3.38
CA ASP A 337 8.42 19.06 -4.29
C ASP A 337 6.98 19.43 -4.60
N ILE A 338 6.12 18.46 -4.96
CA ILE A 338 4.70 18.71 -5.21
C ILE A 338 4.03 19.27 -3.96
N CYS A 339 4.32 18.70 -2.79
CA CYS A 339 3.81 19.15 -1.51
C CYS A 339 4.15 20.62 -1.24
N ARG A 340 5.44 20.98 -1.39
CA ARG A 340 5.91 22.36 -1.24
C ARG A 340 5.25 23.31 -2.23
N GLN A 341 5.11 22.90 -3.48
CA GLN A 341 4.47 23.69 -4.52
C GLN A 341 2.98 23.97 -4.23
N LEU A 342 2.24 22.98 -3.71
CA LEU A 342 0.84 23.16 -3.31
C LEU A 342 0.69 24.12 -2.14
N VAL A 343 1.57 24.00 -1.14
CA VAL A 343 1.59 24.91 0.02
C VAL A 343 1.90 26.34 -0.42
N ASP A 344 2.92 26.52 -1.27
CA ASP A 344 3.31 27.82 -1.81
C ASP A 344 2.23 28.42 -2.70
N PHE A 345 1.57 27.61 -3.53
CA PHE A 345 0.45 28.04 -4.36
C PHE A 345 -0.66 28.64 -3.49
N ARG A 346 -1.09 27.94 -2.45
CA ARG A 346 -2.13 28.43 -1.53
C ARG A 346 -1.66 29.69 -0.80
N LYS A 347 -0.45 29.72 -0.24
CA LYS A 347 0.10 30.90 0.48
C LYS A 347 0.11 32.13 -0.41
N LYS A 348 0.61 32.01 -1.64
CA LYS A 348 0.63 33.10 -2.63
C LYS A 348 -0.79 33.56 -2.96
N ARG A 349 -1.71 32.65 -3.21
CA ARG A 349 -3.08 33.00 -3.62
C ARG A 349 -3.92 33.59 -2.50
N TRP A 350 -3.80 33.06 -1.29
CA TRP A 350 -4.42 33.63 -0.09
C TRP A 350 -3.94 35.06 0.15
N TYR A 351 -2.63 35.30 0.05
CA TYR A 351 -2.07 36.66 0.16
C TYR A 351 -2.65 37.60 -0.92
N VAL A 352 -2.77 37.13 -2.17
CA VAL A 352 -3.36 37.92 -3.27
C VAL A 352 -4.85 38.20 -3.03
N ILE A 353 -5.64 37.21 -2.61
CA ILE A 353 -7.08 37.35 -2.33
C ILE A 353 -7.28 38.33 -1.17
N LEU A 354 -6.55 38.15 -0.06
CA LEU A 354 -6.62 39.04 1.09
C LEU A 354 -6.21 40.48 0.71
N LYS A 355 -5.11 40.65 -0.02
CA LYS A 355 -4.66 41.97 -0.52
C LYS A 355 -5.71 42.61 -1.44
N SER A 356 -6.35 41.82 -2.29
CA SER A 356 -7.40 42.29 -3.21
C SER A 356 -8.67 42.71 -2.44
N SER A 357 -9.13 41.90 -1.50
CA SER A 357 -10.30 42.23 -0.66
C SER A 357 -10.03 43.45 0.20
N LEU A 358 -8.88 43.52 0.88
CA LEU A 358 -8.49 44.69 1.66
C LEU A 358 -8.47 45.95 0.79
N ARG A 359 -7.93 45.86 -0.42
CA ARG A 359 -7.92 46.98 -1.36
C ARG A 359 -9.33 47.39 -1.78
N LYS A 360 -10.22 46.43 -2.04
CA LYS A 360 -11.59 46.67 -2.49
C LYS A 360 -12.50 47.23 -1.40
N ASP A 361 -12.33 46.77 -0.16
CA ASP A 361 -13.27 47.06 0.92
C ASP A 361 -12.82 48.25 1.77
N TYR A 362 -11.50 48.44 1.95
CA TYR A 362 -10.94 49.48 2.82
C TYR A 362 -10.15 50.56 2.08
N PHE A 363 -9.56 50.25 0.92
CA PHE A 363 -8.70 51.19 0.17
C PHE A 363 -9.21 51.50 -1.24
N ARG A 364 -10.54 51.44 -1.45
CA ARG A 364 -11.14 51.67 -2.77
C ARG A 364 -11.02 53.11 -3.24
N THR A 365 -11.00 54.07 -2.31
CA THR A 365 -10.74 55.48 -2.59
C THR A 365 -9.71 56.03 -1.59
N PRO A 366 -8.96 57.09 -1.94
CA PRO A 366 -8.02 57.72 -1.02
C PRO A 366 -8.66 58.11 0.33
N TRP A 367 -9.92 58.55 0.30
CA TRP A 367 -10.68 58.94 1.48
C TRP A 367 -11.08 57.76 2.38
N MET A 368 -11.50 56.62 1.80
CA MET A 368 -11.77 55.41 2.60
C MET A 368 -10.50 54.84 3.23
N GLY A 369 -9.36 54.91 2.51
CA GLY A 369 -8.06 54.55 3.06
C GLY A 369 -7.66 55.43 4.25
N ALA A 370 -7.81 56.75 4.11
CA ALA A 370 -7.53 57.70 5.18
C ALA A 370 -8.44 57.49 6.41
N ALA A 371 -9.75 57.25 6.19
CA ALA A 371 -10.69 56.97 7.27
C ALA A 371 -10.35 55.68 8.03
N THR A 372 -9.95 54.64 7.30
CA THR A 372 -9.52 53.36 7.91
C THR A 372 -8.25 53.53 8.75
N ILE A 373 -7.25 54.26 8.24
CA ILE A 373 -6.02 54.56 9.00
C ILE A 373 -6.34 55.37 10.25
N GLY A 374 -7.21 56.38 10.14
CA GLY A 374 -7.67 57.17 11.29
C GLY A 374 -8.35 56.31 12.36
N ALA A 375 -9.22 55.38 11.96
CA ALA A 375 -9.88 54.45 12.89
C ALA A 375 -8.89 53.53 13.63
N ILE A 376 -7.87 53.03 12.93
CA ILE A 376 -6.81 52.20 13.53
C ILE A 376 -6.00 53.01 14.57
N ILE A 377 -5.63 54.24 14.25
CA ILE A 377 -4.90 55.13 15.17
C ILE A 377 -5.73 55.39 16.43
N LEU A 378 -7.02 55.69 16.27
CA LEU A 378 -7.93 55.89 17.40
C LEU A 378 -8.01 54.64 18.28
N LEU A 379 -8.12 53.45 17.69
CA LEU A 379 -8.11 52.18 18.42
C LEU A 379 -6.84 51.99 19.25
N ILE A 380 -5.66 52.24 18.66
CA ILE A 380 -4.38 52.15 19.35
C ILE A 380 -4.31 53.16 20.51
N LEU A 381 -4.73 54.40 20.28
CA LEU A 381 -4.77 55.42 21.33
C LEU A 381 -5.72 55.04 22.46
N THR A 382 -6.90 54.49 22.16
CA THR A 382 -7.84 54.02 23.19
C THR A 382 -7.27 52.85 23.99
N LEU A 383 -6.52 51.94 23.35
CA LEU A 383 -5.85 50.85 24.04
C LEU A 383 -4.78 51.38 24.99
N ILE A 384 -3.93 52.30 24.52
CA ILE A 384 -2.90 52.96 25.35
C ILE A 384 -3.55 53.68 26.52
N GLN A 385 -4.62 54.45 26.28
CA GLN A 385 -5.36 55.14 27.32
C GLN A 385 -5.95 54.18 28.35
N THR A 386 -6.50 53.05 27.90
CA THR A 386 -7.05 52.00 28.78
C THR A 386 -5.95 51.38 29.63
N VAL A 387 -4.80 51.05 29.04
CA VAL A 387 -3.65 50.50 29.77
C VAL A 387 -3.12 51.50 30.79
N CYS A 388 -2.96 52.78 30.42
CA CYS A 388 -2.53 53.83 31.35
C CYS A 388 -3.54 54.01 32.50
N ALA A 389 -4.84 54.00 32.21
CA ALA A 389 -5.89 54.10 33.22
C ALA A 389 -5.84 52.91 34.19
N VAL A 390 -5.70 51.69 33.68
CA VAL A 390 -5.57 50.48 34.52
C VAL A 390 -4.30 50.55 35.37
N ILE A 391 -3.16 50.94 34.81
CA ILE A 391 -1.91 51.10 35.59
C ILE A 391 -2.06 52.17 36.68
N SER A 392 -2.79 53.25 36.41
CA SER A 392 -3.05 54.31 37.40
C SER A 392 -3.98 53.88 38.54
N ILE A 393 -4.73 52.79 38.37
CA ILE A 393 -5.58 52.20 39.42
C ILE A 393 -4.76 51.28 40.35
N PHE A 394 -3.62 50.76 39.88
CA PHE A 394 -2.73 49.87 40.65
C PHE A 394 -1.49 50.59 41.23
N LYS A 395 -1.42 51.91 41.10
CA LYS A 395 -0.44 52.80 41.74
C LYS A 395 -1.14 53.55 42.85
#